data_AF-A0A7J5U190-F1
#
_entry.id   AF-A0A7J5U190-F1
#
_cell.length_a   1.000
_cell.length_b   1.000
_cell.length_c   1.000
_cell.angle_alpha   90.00
_cell.angle_beta   90.00
_cell.angle_gamma   90.00
#
_symmetry.space_group_name_H-M   'P 1'
#
loop_
_entity.id
_entity.type
_entity.pdbx_description
1 polymer ?
#
loop_
_entity_poly.entity_id
_entity_poly.type
_entity_poly.pdbx_seq_one_letter_code
_entity_poly.pdbx_strand_id
1 'polypeptide(L)'
;MNFILHLLLDAAVIFGLAYVMPQIEVKSFGTAVLIALLLGILNFFVGWLLAFPLNLVTFFLLTGLVRLVVTALLLKLIDKFMDSFTIHGFWPALVIALAVAVAGTLIDRSAPSEPMREAGHVAVLAPGR
;
A
#
# COMPACT_ATOMS: atom_id res chain seq x y z
N MET A 1 -8.41 -5.87 8.49
CA MET A 1 -8.26 -7.30 8.13
C MET A 1 -7.93 -7.54 6.65
N ASN A 2 -7.26 -6.61 5.95
CA ASN A 2 -6.74 -6.78 4.58
C ASN A 2 -5.24 -6.45 4.45
N PHE A 3 -4.47 -6.41 5.56
CA PHE A 3 -3.07 -5.97 5.54
C PHE A 3 -2.19 -6.90 4.68
N ILE A 4 -2.37 -8.21 4.82
CA ILE A 4 -1.62 -9.19 4.02
C ILE A 4 -1.94 -9.05 2.52
N LEU A 5 -3.19 -8.77 2.16
CA LEU A 5 -3.63 -8.61 0.77
C LEU A 5 -3.11 -7.31 0.16
N HIS A 6 -3.14 -6.21 0.92
CA HIS A 6 -2.53 -4.94 0.53
C HIS A 6 -1.03 -5.07 0.33
N LEU A 7 -0.35 -5.72 1.28
CA LEU A 7 1.08 -5.94 1.21
C LEU A 7 1.46 -6.73 -0.05
N LEU A 8 0.71 -7.79 -0.36
CA LEU A 8 0.96 -8.63 -1.53
C LEU A 8 0.64 -7.90 -2.84
N LEU A 9 -0.41 -7.07 -2.85
CA LEU A 9 -0.75 -6.21 -3.98
C LEU A 9 0.35 -5.17 -4.23
N ASP A 10 0.78 -4.45 -3.19
CA ASP A 10 1.82 -3.44 -3.29
C ASP A 10 3.12 -4.07 -3.81
N ALA A 11 3.49 -5.25 -3.31
CA ALA A 11 4.62 -6.03 -3.83
C ALA A 11 4.46 -6.37 -5.31
N ALA A 12 3.28 -6.84 -5.72
CA ALA A 12 2.99 -7.19 -7.10
C ALA A 12 3.04 -5.96 -8.04
N VAL A 13 2.52 -4.82 -7.58
CA VAL A 13 2.53 -3.56 -8.33
C VAL A 13 3.95 -3.02 -8.48
N ILE A 14 4.74 -3.00 -7.41
CA ILE A 14 6.13 -2.55 -7.43
C ILE A 14 6.96 -3.45 -8.35
N PHE A 15 6.81 -4.78 -8.22
CA PHE A 15 7.50 -5.74 -9.07
C PHE A 15 7.07 -5.61 -10.54
N GLY A 16 5.78 -5.51 -10.81
CA GLY A 16 5.25 -5.34 -12.16
C GLY A 16 5.73 -4.05 -12.82
N LEU A 17 5.76 -2.95 -12.09
CA LEU A 17 6.31 -1.69 -12.59
C LEU A 17 7.81 -1.75 -12.85
N ALA A 18 8.56 -2.51 -12.06
CA ALA A 18 9.99 -2.73 -12.32
C ALA A 18 10.25 -3.44 -13.66
N TYR A 19 9.32 -4.28 -14.15
CA TYR A 19 9.42 -4.85 -15.50
C TYR A 19 9.05 -3.88 -16.62
N VAL A 20 8.13 -2.96 -16.35
CA VAL A 20 7.61 -2.02 -17.35
C VAL A 20 8.51 -0.79 -17.49
N MET A 21 9.20 -0.39 -16.41
CA MET A 21 10.02 0.81 -16.38
C MET A 21 11.52 0.47 -16.27
N PRO A 22 12.34 0.82 -17.27
CA PRO A 22 13.79 0.58 -17.21
C PRO A 22 14.53 1.44 -16.17
N GLN A 23 13.83 2.38 -15.53
CA GLN A 23 14.37 3.27 -14.49
C GLN A 23 14.28 2.67 -13.08
N ILE A 24 13.66 1.48 -12.95
CA ILE A 24 13.46 0.78 -11.69
C ILE A 24 14.16 -0.58 -11.79
N GLU A 25 15.19 -0.79 -10.98
CA GLU A 25 15.90 -2.06 -10.95
C GLU A 25 15.51 -2.83 -9.68
N VAL A 26 14.96 -4.03 -9.86
CA VAL A 26 14.65 -4.94 -8.75
C VAL A 26 15.38 -6.25 -8.99
N LYS A 27 16.30 -6.60 -8.08
CA LYS A 27 17.19 -7.76 -8.25
C LYS A 27 16.47 -9.12 -8.28
N SER A 28 15.34 -9.24 -7.57
CA SER A 28 14.57 -10.49 -7.47
C SER A 28 13.14 -10.27 -6.97
N PHE A 29 12.25 -11.25 -7.16
CA PHE A 29 10.90 -11.22 -6.58
C PHE A 29 10.93 -11.12 -5.04
N GLY A 30 11.88 -11.78 -4.37
CA GLY A 30 12.05 -11.68 -2.92
C GLY A 30 12.39 -10.26 -2.46
N THR A 31 13.14 -9.52 -3.27
CA THR A 31 13.42 -8.10 -3.03
C THR A 31 12.13 -7.27 -3.09
N ALA A 32 11.25 -7.51 -4.06
CA ALA A 32 9.97 -6.79 -4.17
C ALA A 32 9.06 -7.01 -2.96
N VAL A 33 8.99 -8.25 -2.46
CA VAL A 33 8.25 -8.56 -1.23
C VAL A 33 8.84 -7.82 -0.03
N LEU A 34 10.17 -7.75 0.07
CA LEU A 34 10.84 -7.02 1.16
C LEU A 34 10.61 -5.50 1.07
N ILE A 35 10.65 -4.93 -0.14
CA ILE A 35 10.33 -3.51 -0.37
C ILE A 35 8.90 -3.22 0.05
N ALA A 36 7.92 -4.03 -0.35
CA ALA A 36 6.53 -3.84 0.04
C ALA A 36 6.35 -3.96 1.56
N LEU A 37 7.07 -4.88 2.21
CA LEU A 37 7.04 -5.04 3.66
C LEU A 37 7.57 -3.81 4.37
N LEU A 38 8.73 -3.30 3.93
CA LEU A 38 9.30 -2.06 4.43
C LEU A 38 8.36 -0.88 4.17
N LEU A 39 7.81 -0.77 2.97
CA LEU A 39 6.89 0.30 2.60
C LEU A 39 5.65 0.28 3.49
N GLY A 40 5.08 -0.91 3.76
CA GLY A 40 3.94 -1.07 4.67
C GLY A 40 4.25 -0.65 6.10
N ILE A 41 5.40 -1.05 6.64
CA ILE A 41 5.85 -0.65 7.99
C ILE A 41 6.10 0.86 8.06
N LEU A 42 6.79 1.43 7.06
CA LEU A 42 7.06 2.85 6.96
C LEU A 42 5.75 3.65 6.81
N ASN A 43 4.77 3.16 6.03
CA ASN A 43 3.46 3.79 5.91
C ASN A 43 2.70 3.80 7.24
N PHE A 44 2.80 2.75 8.05
CA PHE A 44 2.22 2.71 9.39
C PHE A 44 2.85 3.76 10.31
N PHE A 45 4.19 3.86 10.30
CA PHE A 45 4.93 4.88 11.05
C PHE A 45 4.56 6.29 10.60
N VAL A 46 4.46 6.52 9.29
CA VAL A 46 4.02 7.80 8.73
C VAL A 46 2.58 8.11 9.13
N GLY A 47 1.66 7.15 9.06
CA GLY A 47 0.28 7.34 9.46
C GLY A 47 0.14 7.72 10.94
N TRP A 48 0.91 7.05 11.80
CA TRP A 48 0.98 7.37 13.23
C TRP A 48 1.64 8.74 13.48
N LEU A 49 2.73 9.05 12.77
CA LEU A 49 3.45 10.32 12.88
C LEU A 49 2.64 11.49 12.33
N LEU A 50 1.88 11.31 11.25
CA LEU A 50 0.96 12.31 10.71
C LEU A 50 -0.27 12.50 11.61
N ALA A 51 -0.74 11.47 12.31
CA ALA A 51 -1.91 11.59 13.19
C ALA A 51 -1.67 12.53 14.38
N PHE A 52 -0.41 12.69 14.82
CA PHE A 52 -0.06 13.49 16.00
C PHE A 52 -0.14 15.02 15.78
N PRO A 53 0.37 15.59 14.66
CA PRO A 53 0.27 17.04 14.38
C PRO A 53 -0.94 17.47 13.52
N LEU A 54 -1.63 16.58 12.79
CA LEU A 54 -2.69 16.97 11.83
C LEU A 54 -4.08 17.18 12.41
N ASN A 55 -4.25 17.25 13.74
CA ASN A 55 -5.57 17.57 14.29
C ASN A 55 -5.95 19.06 14.15
N LEU A 56 -5.08 19.91 13.58
CA LEU A 56 -5.31 21.36 13.55
C LEU A 56 -5.32 22.01 12.16
N VAL A 57 -4.55 21.54 11.17
CA VAL A 57 -4.41 22.29 9.91
C VAL A 57 -4.12 21.33 8.76
N THR A 58 -5.13 21.04 7.92
CA THR A 58 -5.06 21.13 6.44
C THR A 58 -6.01 20.13 5.76
N PHE A 59 -7.06 20.67 5.15
CA PHE A 59 -7.78 20.25 3.95
C PHE A 59 -7.67 18.78 3.51
N PHE A 60 -8.82 18.12 3.46
CA PHE A 60 -9.12 16.77 2.93
C PHE A 60 -8.48 16.43 1.57
N LEU A 61 -8.10 17.44 0.77
CA LEU A 61 -7.43 17.28 -0.53
C LEU A 61 -5.91 17.09 -0.42
N LEU A 62 -5.24 17.66 0.59
CA LEU A 62 -3.80 17.46 0.75
C LEU A 62 -3.48 16.08 1.29
N THR A 63 -4.36 15.43 2.05
CA THR A 63 -4.06 14.13 2.66
C THR A 63 -3.74 13.05 1.61
N GLY A 64 -4.39 13.08 0.44
CA GLY A 64 -4.09 12.17 -0.67
C GLY A 64 -2.75 12.45 -1.34
N LEU A 65 -2.50 13.71 -1.72
CA LEU A 65 -1.27 14.11 -2.40
C LEU A 65 -0.04 14.04 -1.47
N VAL A 66 -0.19 14.44 -0.22
CA VAL A 66 0.86 14.32 0.81
C VAL A 66 1.19 12.86 1.05
N ARG A 67 0.19 11.97 1.20
CA ARG A 67 0.47 10.53 1.31
C ARG A 67 1.21 10.00 0.09
N LEU A 68 0.83 10.41 -1.12
CA LEU A 68 1.53 10.02 -2.35
C LEU A 68 3.00 10.44 -2.36
N VAL A 69 3.26 11.72 -2.08
CA VAL A 69 4.62 12.26 -2.03
C VAL A 69 5.42 11.57 -0.93
N VAL A 70 4.82 11.34 0.23
CA VAL A 70 5.48 10.62 1.33
C VAL A 70 5.80 9.18 0.90
N THR A 71 4.85 8.42 0.33
CA THR A 71 5.11 7.07 -0.18
C THR A 71 6.26 7.05 -1.20
N ALA A 72 6.34 8.03 -2.10
CA ALA A 72 7.47 8.17 -3.03
C ALA A 72 8.80 8.45 -2.31
N LEU A 73 8.79 9.29 -1.28
CA LEU A 73 9.96 9.52 -0.41
C LEU A 73 10.36 8.24 0.34
N LEU A 74 9.40 7.46 0.84
CA LEU A 74 9.68 6.18 1.53
C LEU A 74 10.31 5.18 0.57
N LEU A 75 9.83 5.08 -0.67
CA LEU A 75 10.46 4.26 -1.70
C LEU A 75 11.90 4.70 -1.99
N LYS A 76 12.15 6.01 -2.06
CA LYS A 76 13.51 6.56 -2.18
C LYS A 76 14.39 6.27 -0.97
N LEU A 77 13.80 6.21 0.22
CA LEU A 77 14.50 5.83 1.43
C LEU A 77 14.87 4.34 1.41
N ILE A 78 13.96 3.48 0.95
CA ILE A 78 14.19 2.03 0.79
C ILE A 78 15.27 1.76 -0.28
N ASP A 79 15.22 2.46 -1.41
CA ASP A 79 16.26 2.47 -2.46
C ASP A 79 17.65 2.74 -1.86
N LYS A 80 17.76 3.75 -0.99
CA LYS A 80 19.03 4.04 -0.31
C LYS A 80 19.43 3.03 0.76
N PHE A 81 18.47 2.27 1.30
CA PHE A 81 18.70 1.27 2.34
C PHE A 81 19.00 -0.12 1.76
N MET A 82 18.64 -0.36 0.50
CA MET A 82 18.75 -1.65 -0.16
C MET A 82 19.54 -1.58 -1.46
N ASP A 83 20.73 -2.19 -1.50
CA ASP A 83 21.53 -2.32 -2.73
C ASP A 83 20.87 -3.21 -3.81
N SER A 84 19.76 -3.86 -3.47
CA SER A 84 19.02 -4.75 -4.37
C SER A 84 17.83 -4.06 -5.06
N PHE A 85 17.62 -2.77 -4.78
CA PHE A 85 16.54 -1.96 -5.35
C PHE A 85 17.07 -0.58 -5.70
N THR A 86 17.11 -0.26 -6.99
CA THR A 86 17.59 1.04 -7.47
C THR A 86 16.47 1.80 -8.16
N ILE A 87 16.23 3.05 -7.75
CA ILE A 87 15.32 3.97 -8.47
C ILE A 87 16.10 5.14 -9.05
N HIS A 88 16.12 5.26 -10.38
CA HIS A 88 16.75 6.38 -11.07
C HIS A 88 15.84 7.61 -11.17
N GLY A 89 16.00 8.52 -10.20
CA GLY A 89 15.29 9.81 -10.13
C GLY A 89 14.06 9.80 -9.21
N PHE A 90 13.39 10.95 -9.11
CA PHE A 90 12.17 11.10 -8.29
C PHE A 90 10.89 10.70 -9.06
N TRP A 91 10.88 10.89 -10.39
CA TRP A 91 9.72 10.60 -11.22
C TRP A 91 9.25 9.14 -11.13
N PRO A 92 10.13 8.13 -11.27
CA PRO A 92 9.70 6.74 -11.18
C PRO A 92 9.16 6.39 -9.79
N ALA A 93 9.78 6.92 -8.72
CA ALA A 93 9.28 6.73 -7.36
C ALA A 93 7.85 7.28 -7.17
N LEU A 94 7.55 8.44 -7.77
CA LEU A 94 6.21 9.02 -7.74
C LEU A 94 5.19 8.19 -8.52
N VAL A 95 5.59 7.63 -9.67
CA VAL A 95 4.72 6.73 -10.45
C VAL A 95 4.42 5.44 -9.70
N ILE A 96 5.42 4.83 -9.05
CA ILE A 96 5.20 3.66 -8.20
C ILE A 96 4.23 3.99 -7.06
N ALA A 97 4.46 5.11 -6.36
CA ALA A 97 3.58 5.54 -5.28
C ALA A 97 2.13 5.75 -5.77
N LEU A 98 1.96 6.32 -6.97
CA LEU A 98 0.66 6.50 -7.61
C LEU A 98 -0.01 5.17 -7.93
N ALA A 99 0.71 4.24 -8.55
CA ALA A 99 0.17 2.92 -8.87
C ALA A 99 -0.22 2.13 -7.61
N VAL A 100 0.61 2.17 -6.58
CA VAL A 100 0.35 1.55 -5.27
C VAL A 100 -0.92 2.15 -4.65
N ALA A 101 -1.04 3.47 -4.64
CA ALA A 101 -2.23 4.15 -4.10
C ALA A 101 -3.52 3.78 -4.87
N VAL A 102 -3.46 3.74 -6.21
CA VAL A 102 -4.59 3.35 -7.06
C VAL A 102 -4.94 1.88 -6.83
N ALA A 103 -3.96 0.99 -6.83
CA ALA A 103 -4.20 -0.44 -6.64
C ALA A 103 -4.86 -0.72 -5.28
N GLY A 104 -4.38 -0.09 -4.21
CA GLY A 104 -5.00 -0.18 -2.88
C GLY A 104 -6.46 0.26 -2.89
N THR A 105 -6.77 1.39 -3.54
CA THR A 105 -8.17 1.87 -3.63
C THR A 105 -9.09 0.92 -4.39
N LEU A 106 -8.58 0.21 -5.41
CA LEU A 106 -9.36 -0.77 -6.17
C LEU A 106 -9.68 -2.01 -5.33
N ILE A 107 -8.72 -2.49 -4.54
CA ILE A 107 -8.96 -3.59 -3.60
C ILE A 107 -9.98 -3.19 -2.54
N ASP A 108 -9.83 -2.01 -1.93
CA ASP A 108 -10.76 -1.53 -0.91
C ASP A 108 -12.21 -1.45 -1.40
N ARG A 109 -12.42 -1.10 -2.68
CA ARG A 109 -13.76 -1.08 -3.27
C ARG A 109 -14.30 -2.45 -3.68
N SER A 110 -13.42 -3.41 -3.93
CA SER A 110 -13.78 -4.76 -4.38
C SER A 110 -13.92 -5.76 -3.23
N ALA A 111 -13.41 -5.43 -2.03
CA ALA A 111 -13.52 -6.28 -0.85
C ALA A 111 -15.01 -6.47 -0.48
N PRO A 112 -15.56 -7.70 -0.57
CA PRO A 112 -16.94 -7.97 -0.19
C PRO A 112 -17.11 -7.68 1.31
N SER A 113 -18.07 -6.83 1.65
CA SER A 113 -18.55 -6.66 3.02
C SER A 113 -19.06 -8.00 3.56
N GLU A 114 -19.26 -8.09 4.88
CA GLU A 114 -19.54 -9.32 5.61
C GLU A 114 -21.02 -9.84 5.64
N PRO A 115 -22.03 -9.44 4.81
CA PRO A 115 -23.41 -9.80 5.13
C PRO A 115 -23.71 -11.31 5.02
N MET A 116 -22.75 -12.15 4.59
CA MET A 116 -22.90 -13.60 4.53
C MET A 116 -22.75 -14.32 5.89
N ARG A 117 -22.08 -13.71 6.89
CA ARG A 117 -21.86 -14.37 8.20
C ARG A 117 -23.13 -14.37 9.05
N GLU A 118 -23.95 -13.33 8.94
CA GLU A 118 -25.21 -13.22 9.68
C GLU A 118 -26.26 -14.23 9.20
N ALA A 119 -26.34 -14.50 7.89
CA ALA A 119 -27.29 -15.48 7.35
C ALA A 119 -27.01 -16.91 7.85
N GLY A 120 -25.75 -17.26 8.10
CA GLY A 120 -25.36 -18.55 8.69
C GLY A 120 -25.70 -18.66 10.18
N HIS A 121 -25.62 -17.54 10.92
CA HIS A 121 -26.00 -17.51 12.33
C HIS A 121 -27.52 -17.59 12.54
N VAL A 122 -28.31 -17.01 11.64
CA VAL A 122 -29.78 -17.10 11.73
C VAL A 122 -30.30 -18.49 11.33
N ALA A 123 -29.65 -19.17 10.38
CA ALA A 123 -30.02 -20.55 10.00
C ALA A 123 -29.71 -21.59 11.09
N VAL A 124 -28.69 -21.35 11.92
CA VAL A 124 -28.34 -22.21 13.07
C VAL A 124 -29.21 -21.90 14.32
N LEU A 125 -29.74 -20.69 14.41
CA LEU A 125 -30.62 -20.23 15.49
C LEU A 125 -32.12 -20.38 15.19
N ALA A 126 -32.50 -21.13 14.15
CA ALA A 126 -33.88 -21.54 13.92
C ALA A 126 -34.12 -22.96 14.49
N PRO A 127 -34.35 -23.12 15.82
CA PRO A 127 -34.93 -24.36 16.32
C PRO A 127 -36.36 -24.42 15.80
N GLY A 128 -36.72 -25.60 15.31
CA GLY A 128 -37.98 -25.87 14.62
C GLY A 128 -39.20 -25.19 15.23
N ARG A 129 -39.93 -24.49 14.36
CA ARG A 129 -41.37 -24.32 14.42
C ARG A 129 -41.93 -24.56 13.03
#